data_AF-A0A527ZQJ1-F1
#
_entry.id   AF-A0A527ZQJ1-F1
#
_cell.length_a   1.000
_cell.length_b   1.000
_cell.length_c   1.000
_cell.angle_alpha   90.00
_cell.angle_beta   90.00
_cell.angle_gamma   90.00
#
_symmetry.space_group_name_H-M   'P 1'
#
loop_
_entity.id
_entity.type
_entity.pdbx_description
1 polymer ?
#
loop_
_entity_poly.entity_id
_entity_poly.type
_entity_poly.pdbx_seq_one_letter_code
_entity_poly.pdbx_strand_id
1 'polypeptide(L)'
;MDVKKNGDVSFWYADIGGVPGYRPPLQGDIVADVCIVGAGYTGLWTAYYLKQAAPHLNIVIVEKEFAGFGASGRNGGWLSGGFSWSREKYEKATSRAGVIAM
;
A
#
# COMPACT_ATOMS: atom_id res chain seq x y z
N MET A 1 -10.60 -28.14 15.19
CA MET A 1 -9.98 -26.95 14.56
C MET A 1 -11.13 -26.10 14.08
N ASP A 2 -11.35 -24.98 14.75
CA ASP A 2 -12.44 -24.08 14.42
C ASP A 2 -12.18 -23.49 13.03
N VAL A 3 -13.11 -23.71 12.11
CA VAL A 3 -12.95 -23.37 10.70
C VAL A 3 -12.98 -21.85 10.60
N LYS A 4 -11.80 -21.25 10.39
CA LYS A 4 -11.63 -19.81 10.17
C LYS A 4 -12.69 -19.31 9.19
N LYS A 5 -13.51 -18.37 9.66
CA LYS A 5 -14.48 -17.62 8.86
C LYS A 5 -13.82 -17.15 7.57
N ASN A 6 -14.38 -17.51 6.43
CA ASN A 6 -13.88 -17.06 5.14
C ASN A 6 -14.28 -15.60 4.95
N GLY A 7 -13.32 -14.67 4.83
CA GLY A 7 -13.60 -13.25 4.53
C GLY A 7 -13.29 -12.20 5.60
N ASP A 8 -12.34 -12.41 6.52
CA ASP A 8 -11.80 -11.32 7.36
C ASP A 8 -10.79 -10.44 6.58
N VAL A 9 -10.33 -9.34 7.18
CA VAL A 9 -9.50 -8.32 6.50
C VAL A 9 -8.30 -8.92 5.77
N SER A 10 -7.44 -9.68 6.45
CA SER A 10 -6.34 -10.43 5.83
C SER A 10 -5.72 -11.44 6.78
N PHE A 11 -4.97 -12.41 6.24
CA PHE A 11 -4.15 -13.34 7.02
C PHE A 11 -3.19 -12.59 7.96
N TRP A 12 -2.54 -11.53 7.47
CA TRP A 12 -1.53 -10.77 8.21
C TRP A 12 -2.09 -10.15 9.48
N TYR A 13 -3.28 -9.54 9.42
CA TYR A 13 -3.89 -8.96 10.61
C TYR A 13 -4.33 -10.03 11.60
N ALA A 14 -4.84 -11.17 11.14
CA ALA A 14 -5.20 -12.27 12.03
C ALA A 14 -3.97 -12.82 12.79
N ASP A 15 -2.82 -12.91 12.11
CA ASP A 15 -1.57 -13.42 12.69
C ASP A 15 -1.00 -12.50 13.78
N ILE A 16 -1.10 -11.19 13.61
CA ILE A 16 -0.60 -10.19 14.59
C ILE A 16 -1.59 -9.86 15.71
N GLY A 17 -2.66 -10.64 15.88
CA GLY A 17 -3.62 -10.48 16.98
C GLY A 17 -4.86 -9.64 16.64
N GLY A 18 -5.14 -9.40 15.36
CA GLY A 18 -6.35 -8.76 14.87
C GLY A 18 -6.11 -7.41 14.18
N VAL A 19 -7.22 -6.74 13.85
CA VAL A 19 -7.17 -5.39 13.28
C VAL A 19 -6.95 -4.34 14.38
N PRO A 20 -6.16 -3.29 14.12
CA PRO A 20 -6.03 -2.20 15.05
C PRO A 20 -7.35 -1.43 15.18
N GLY A 21 -7.52 -0.72 16.30
CA GLY A 21 -8.60 0.25 16.44
C GLY A 21 -8.45 1.44 15.50
N TYR A 22 -9.56 2.11 15.22
CA TYR A 22 -9.58 3.34 14.43
C TYR A 22 -8.95 4.47 15.23
N ARG A 23 -8.23 5.35 14.53
CA ARG A 23 -7.79 6.60 15.14
C ARG A 23 -8.98 7.55 15.27
N PRO A 24 -8.96 8.48 16.24
CA PRO A 24 -9.97 9.52 16.32
C PRO A 24 -10.09 10.26 14.99
N PRO A 25 -11.31 10.65 14.57
CA PRO A 25 -11.49 11.45 13.37
C PRO A 25 -10.81 12.81 13.54
N LEU A 26 -10.47 13.41 12.42
CA LEU A 26 -9.97 14.79 12.39
C LEU A 26 -11.04 15.73 12.97
N GLN A 27 -10.65 16.56 13.95
CA GLN A 27 -11.58 17.40 14.72
C GLN A 27 -11.97 18.72 14.02
N GLY A 28 -11.48 18.94 12.80
CA GLY A 28 -11.70 20.16 12.02
C GLY A 28 -10.62 20.34 10.97
N ASP A 29 -10.59 21.50 10.34
CA ASP A 29 -9.60 21.78 9.29
C ASP A 29 -8.19 21.95 9.89
N ILE A 30 -7.18 21.41 9.22
CA ILE A 30 -5.77 21.58 9.58
C ILE A 30 -4.96 22.00 8.36
N VAL A 31 -3.85 22.68 8.61
CA VAL A 31 -2.89 23.09 7.57
C VAL A 31 -1.72 22.11 7.53
N ALA A 32 -1.34 21.69 6.33
CA ALA A 32 -0.18 20.84 6.08
C ALA A 32 0.55 21.34 4.83
N ASP A 33 1.86 21.08 4.77
CA ASP A 33 2.63 21.32 3.55
C ASP A 33 2.26 20.29 2.48
N VAL A 34 1.99 19.04 2.91
CA VAL A 34 1.54 17.94 2.04
C VAL A 34 0.42 17.17 2.73
N CYS A 35 -0.70 17.00 2.04
CA CYS A 35 -1.78 16.10 2.44
C CYS A 35 -1.79 14.86 1.54
N ILE A 36 -1.73 13.67 2.15
CA ILE A 36 -1.76 12.37 1.48
C ILE A 36 -3.08 11.68 1.83
N VAL A 37 -3.86 11.32 0.82
CA VAL A 37 -5.12 10.60 0.99
C VAL A 37 -4.88 9.11 0.78
N GLY A 38 -5.05 8.33 1.84
CA GLY A 38 -4.87 6.88 1.88
C GLY A 38 -3.58 6.45 2.58
N ALA A 39 -3.70 5.63 3.62
CA ALA A 39 -2.57 5.09 4.38
C ALA A 39 -2.20 3.65 3.95
N GLY A 40 -2.19 3.41 2.64
CA GLY A 40 -1.60 2.20 2.03
C GLY A 40 -0.11 2.37 1.71
N TYR A 41 0.50 1.38 1.07
CA TYR A 41 1.92 1.40 0.69
C TYR A 41 2.29 2.65 -0.10
N THR A 42 1.52 2.99 -1.13
CA THR A 42 1.80 4.18 -1.94
C THR A 42 1.86 5.45 -1.09
N GLY A 43 0.86 5.68 -0.23
CA GLY A 43 0.81 6.86 0.63
C GLY A 43 1.91 6.88 1.70
N LEU A 44 2.14 5.75 2.37
CA LEU A 44 3.17 5.64 3.41
C LEU A 44 4.60 5.76 2.84
N TRP A 45 4.88 5.15 1.69
CA TRP A 45 6.16 5.30 1.00
C TRP A 45 6.36 6.73 0.49
N THR A 46 5.31 7.37 0.01
CA THR A 46 5.37 8.79 -0.40
C THR A 46 5.76 9.65 0.80
N ALA A 47 5.10 9.49 1.94
CA ALA A 47 5.42 10.21 3.17
C ALA A 47 6.87 9.95 3.64
N TYR A 48 7.30 8.69 3.58
CA TYR A 48 8.66 8.27 3.94
C TYR A 48 9.71 8.99 3.08
N TYR A 49 9.60 8.91 1.75
CA TYR A 49 10.58 9.52 0.85
C TYR A 49 10.53 11.06 0.93
N LEU A 50 9.36 11.66 1.11
CA LEU A 50 9.24 13.10 1.35
C LEU A 50 9.95 13.51 2.64
N LYS A 51 9.81 12.74 3.73
CA LYS A 51 10.54 13.01 4.98
C LYS A 51 12.04 12.81 4.85
N GLN A 52 12.51 11.88 4.00
CA GLN A 52 13.94 11.75 3.73
C GLN A 52 14.49 12.95 2.94
N ALA A 53 13.77 13.39 1.90
CA ALA A 53 14.22 14.49 1.04
C ALA A 53 14.07 15.87 1.71
N ALA A 54 13.00 16.07 2.48
CA ALA A 54 12.66 17.32 3.14
C ALA A 54 12.06 17.06 4.53
N PRO A 55 12.91 16.80 5.55
CA PRO A 55 12.46 16.44 6.91
C PRO A 55 11.53 17.47 7.58
N HIS A 56 11.66 18.73 7.18
CA HIS A 56 10.90 19.86 7.72
C HIS A 56 9.43 19.89 7.29
N LEU A 57 9.05 19.21 6.20
CA LEU A 57 7.67 19.23 5.70
C LEU A 57 6.69 18.70 6.75
N ASN A 58 5.65 19.45 7.06
CA ASN A 58 4.50 18.97 7.81
C ASN A 58 3.61 18.12 6.88
N ILE A 59 3.63 16.80 7.08
CA ILE A 59 2.90 15.84 6.24
C ILE A 59 1.74 15.26 7.03
N VAL A 60 0.54 15.35 6.47
CA VAL A 60 -0.68 14.77 7.02
C VAL A 60 -1.10 13.60 6.12
N ILE A 61 -1.42 12.45 6.73
CA ILE A 61 -1.98 11.29 6.03
C ILE A 61 -3.39 11.06 6.56
N VAL A 62 -4.37 11.07 5.67
CA VAL A 62 -5.78 10.83 6.00
C VAL A 62 -6.20 9.47 5.49
N GLU A 63 -6.73 8.63 6.37
CA GLU A 63 -7.25 7.29 6.06
C GLU A 63 -8.64 7.16 6.66
N LYS A 64 -9.56 6.60 5.86
CA LYS A 64 -10.96 6.40 6.28
C LYS A 64 -11.07 5.28 7.32
N GLU A 65 -10.25 4.24 7.17
CA GLU A 65 -10.27 3.06 8.01
C GLU A 65 -9.10 3.09 9.01
N PHE A 66 -8.16 2.15 8.89
CA PHE A 66 -6.89 2.16 9.61
C PHE A 66 -5.73 2.00 8.62
N ALA A 67 -4.52 2.37 9.04
CA ALA A 67 -3.33 2.26 8.19
C ALA A 67 -3.10 0.80 7.74
N GLY A 68 -2.99 0.61 6.44
CA GLY A 68 -2.88 -0.70 5.83
C GLY A 68 -4.20 -1.44 5.61
N PHE A 69 -5.37 -0.84 5.89
CA PHE A 69 -6.67 -1.50 5.66
C PHE A 69 -6.78 -2.03 4.22
N GLY A 70 -6.52 -1.20 3.21
CA GLY A 70 -6.75 -1.50 1.78
C GLY A 70 -5.88 -2.62 1.19
N ALA A 71 -5.68 -2.60 -0.14
CA ALA A 71 -4.93 -3.64 -0.85
C ALA A 71 -3.55 -3.93 -0.23
N SER A 72 -2.89 -2.92 0.32
CA SER A 72 -1.57 -3.04 0.95
C SER A 72 -1.53 -3.94 2.18
N GLY A 73 -2.60 -4.08 2.97
CA GLY A 73 -2.66 -5.05 4.08
C GLY A 73 -3.41 -6.34 3.74
N ARG A 74 -4.03 -6.42 2.56
CA ARG A 74 -4.77 -7.60 2.05
C ARG A 74 -4.03 -8.38 0.96
N ASN A 75 -2.76 -8.05 0.74
CA ASN A 75 -1.95 -8.66 -0.30
C ASN A 75 -1.57 -10.12 0.06
N GLY A 76 -1.23 -10.93 -0.93
CA GLY A 76 -0.82 -12.33 -0.75
C GLY A 76 0.63 -12.53 -0.30
N GLY A 77 1.37 -11.47 0.03
CA GLY A 77 2.79 -11.51 0.38
C GLY A 77 3.74 -11.69 -0.79
N TRP A 78 3.23 -11.72 -2.03
CA TRP A 78 4.05 -11.93 -3.21
C TRP A 78 4.64 -10.62 -3.69
N LEU A 79 5.98 -10.54 -3.71
CA LEU A 79 6.73 -9.48 -4.36
C LEU A 79 7.54 -10.08 -5.50
N SER A 80 7.33 -9.62 -6.73
CA SER A 80 8.06 -10.06 -7.92
C SER A 80 8.59 -8.84 -8.67
N GLY A 81 9.90 -8.82 -8.93
CA GLY A 81 10.49 -7.93 -9.94
C GLY A 81 10.45 -8.52 -11.36
N GLY A 82 9.93 -9.74 -11.50
CA GLY A 82 9.74 -10.40 -12.79
C GLY A 82 8.36 -10.13 -13.38
N PHE A 83 8.29 -10.24 -14.70
CA PHE A 83 7.04 -10.07 -15.45
C PHE A 83 6.02 -11.17 -15.15
N SER A 84 4.74 -10.81 -15.21
CA SER A 84 3.62 -11.73 -14.98
C SER A 84 3.42 -12.74 -16.14
N TRP A 85 4.07 -12.54 -17.29
CA TRP A 85 4.01 -13.41 -18.48
C TRP A 85 5.39 -13.79 -19.02
N SER A 86 5.44 -14.78 -19.94
CA SER A 86 6.69 -15.15 -20.61
C SER A 86 7.19 -14.03 -21.52
N ARG A 87 8.52 -13.97 -21.71
CA ARG A 87 9.15 -12.98 -22.61
C ARG A 87 8.60 -13.08 -24.04
N GLU A 88 8.32 -14.28 -24.55
CA GLU A 88 7.74 -14.45 -25.89
C GLU A 88 6.32 -13.87 -26.01
N LYS A 89 5.53 -13.87 -24.92
CA LYS A 89 4.22 -13.23 -24.91
C LYS A 89 4.32 -11.72 -25.00
N TYR A 90 5.29 -11.11 -24.32
CA TYR A 90 5.55 -9.68 -24.47
C TYR A 90 6.12 -9.34 -25.84
N GLU A 91 7.00 -10.17 -26.40
CA GLU A 91 7.54 -9.99 -27.76
C GLU A 91 6.47 -10.03 -28.86
N LYS A 92 5.37 -10.76 -28.66
CA LYS A 92 4.24 -10.71 -29.61
C LYS A 92 3.48 -9.38 -29.60
N ALA A 93 3.56 -8.63 -28.49
CA ALA A 93 2.85 -7.36 -28.32
C ALA A 93 3.78 -6.14 -28.45
N THR A 94 5.10 -6.32 -28.40
CA THR A 94 6.12 -5.26 -28.51
C THR A 94 7.46 -5.84 -28.97
N SER A 95 8.47 -5.01 -29.23
CA SER A 95 9.81 -5.50 -29.63
C SER A 95 10.59 -6.06 -28.43
N ARG A 96 11.58 -6.94 -28.68
CA ARG A 96 12.55 -7.39 -27.66
C ARG A 96 13.22 -6.23 -26.92
N ALA A 97 13.56 -5.15 -27.62
CA ALA A 97 14.10 -3.93 -27.00
C ALA A 97 13.06 -3.28 -26.06
N GLY A 98 11.79 -3.25 -26.47
CA GLY A 98 10.68 -2.80 -25.64
C GLY A 98 10.45 -3.66 -24.39
N VAL A 99 10.69 -4.97 -24.46
CA VAL A 99 10.62 -5.86 -23.28
C VAL A 99 11.80 -5.66 -22.33
N ILE A 100 13.00 -5.36 -22.85
CA ILE A 100 14.20 -5.13 -22.04
C ILE A 100 14.18 -3.76 -21.36
N ALA A 101 13.53 -2.77 -21.97
CA ALA A 101 13.44 -1.41 -21.44
C ALA A 101 12.35 -1.19 -20.38
N MET A 102 11.48 -2.18 -20.16
CA MET A 102 10.51 -2.19 -19.05
C MET A 102 11.13 -2.76 -17.79
#